data_AF-G5JC10-F1
#
_entry.id   AF-G5JC10-F1
#
_cell.length_a   1.000
_cell.length_b   1.000
_cell.length_c   1.000
_cell.angle_alpha   90.00
_cell.angle_beta   90.00
_cell.angle_gamma   90.00
#
_symmetry.space_group_name_H-M   'P 1'
#
loop_
_entity.id
_entity.type
_entity.pdbx_description
1 polymer ?
#
loop_
_entity_poly.entity_id
_entity_poly.type
_entity_poly.pdbx_seq_one_letter_code
_entity_poly.pdbx_strand_id
1 'polypeptide(L)'
;MNYLVQQKGLESEIICDSAGTSSYHIGASPDRRMRAAAARRGIKLVGEARQFEPSDFEKFDLILAMDRSNYRDILELDRDNIYSNKVRLMCDFASQHRDKEVPDPYYGGEAGFDHVINLLLDACDGLLEEVIKD
;
A
#
# COMPACT_ATOMS: atom_id res chain seq x y z
N MET A 1 -6.16 3.37 -0.13
CA MET A 1 -6.22 4.39 0.93
C MET A 1 -6.94 5.68 0.50
N ASN A 2 -6.43 6.50 -0.43
CA ASN A 2 -7.04 7.79 -0.83
C ASN A 2 -8.57 7.77 -1.04
N TYR A 3 -9.10 6.72 -1.69
CA TYR A 3 -10.55 6.53 -1.84
C TYR A 3 -11.30 6.54 -0.50
N LEU A 4 -10.81 5.80 0.50
CA LEU A 4 -11.44 5.69 1.82
C LEU A 4 -11.24 6.96 2.66
N VAL A 5 -10.07 7.59 2.57
CA VAL A 5 -9.79 8.90 3.19
C VAL A 5 -10.81 9.94 2.72
N GLN A 6 -11.06 10.00 1.41
CA GLN A 6 -12.06 10.88 0.83
C GLN A 6 -13.49 10.52 1.27
N GLN A 7 -13.86 9.23 1.31
CA GLN A 7 -15.18 8.80 1.78
C GLN A 7 -15.44 9.18 3.24
N LYS A 8 -14.40 9.29 4.07
CA LYS A 8 -14.48 9.68 5.49
C LYS A 8 -14.23 11.18 5.72
N GLY A 9 -13.91 11.96 4.69
CA GLY A 9 -13.64 13.40 4.81
C GLY A 9 -12.33 13.75 5.53
N LEU A 10 -11.33 12.87 5.44
CA LEU A 10 -10.04 12.99 6.17
C LEU A 10 -8.91 13.54 5.30
N GLU A 11 -9.22 14.13 4.14
CA GLU A 11 -8.20 14.58 3.17
C GLU A 11 -7.29 15.70 3.72
N SER A 12 -7.74 16.44 4.73
CA SER A 12 -6.93 17.46 5.41
C SER A 12 -5.96 16.91 6.45
N GLU A 13 -6.12 15.66 6.85
CA GLU A 13 -5.40 15.02 7.95
C GLU A 13 -4.47 13.91 7.46
N ILE A 14 -4.87 13.20 6.41
CA ILE A 14 -4.15 12.04 5.89
C ILE A 14 -3.72 12.30 4.45
N ILE A 15 -2.40 12.25 4.23
CA ILE A 15 -1.80 12.18 2.90
C ILE A 15 -1.33 10.76 2.61
N CYS A 16 -1.42 10.33 1.35
CA CYS A 16 -0.92 9.03 0.93
C CYS A 16 -0.09 9.15 -0.34
N ASP A 17 0.94 8.33 -0.41
CA ASP A 17 1.78 8.13 -1.59
C ASP A 17 2.13 6.64 -1.72
N SER A 18 2.74 6.24 -2.84
CA SER A 18 3.20 4.87 -3.06
C SER A 18 4.52 4.84 -3.81
N ALA A 19 5.39 3.89 -3.47
CA ALA A 19 6.69 3.70 -4.09
C ALA A 19 7.04 2.21 -4.20
N GLY A 20 7.89 1.86 -5.17
CA GLY A 20 8.44 0.53 -5.33
C GLY A 20 9.85 0.41 -4.73
N THR A 21 10.21 -0.78 -4.25
CA THR A 21 11.58 -1.08 -3.80
C THR A 21 12.57 -1.26 -4.95
N SER A 22 12.07 -1.48 -6.17
CA SER A 22 12.86 -1.61 -7.40
C SER A 22 12.61 -0.47 -8.38
N SER A 23 13.57 -0.24 -9.28
CA SER A 23 13.52 0.83 -10.28
C SER A 23 12.89 0.45 -11.62
N TYR A 24 12.44 -0.80 -11.79
CA TYR A 24 12.01 -1.35 -13.09
C TYR A 24 10.82 -0.64 -13.75
N HIS A 25 9.99 0.05 -12.97
CA HIS A 25 8.75 0.63 -13.46
C HIS A 25 8.63 2.14 -13.23
N ILE A 26 9.72 2.84 -12.94
CA ILE A 26 9.66 4.29 -12.68
C ILE A 26 8.98 5.04 -13.84
N GLY A 27 8.02 5.91 -13.52
CA GLY A 27 7.20 6.67 -14.45
C GLY A 27 6.01 5.90 -15.05
N ALA A 28 5.90 4.59 -14.82
CA ALA A 28 4.79 3.81 -15.36
C ALA A 28 3.48 4.09 -14.61
N SER A 29 2.38 4.18 -15.35
CA SER A 29 1.04 4.17 -14.75
C SER A 29 0.71 2.79 -14.14
N PRO A 30 -0.27 2.71 -13.21
CA PRO A 30 -0.69 1.44 -12.62
C PRO A 30 -1.11 0.42 -13.68
N ASP A 31 -0.82 -0.87 -13.44
CA ASP A 31 -1.17 -1.97 -14.33
C ASP A 31 -2.65 -1.92 -14.75
N ARG A 32 -2.93 -2.12 -16.05
CA ARG A 32 -4.26 -1.99 -16.61
C ARG A 32 -5.30 -2.91 -15.95
N ARG A 33 -4.90 -4.13 -15.58
CA ARG A 33 -5.77 -5.11 -14.91
C ARG A 33 -6.05 -4.68 -13.47
N MET A 34 -5.04 -4.14 -12.78
CA MET A 34 -5.25 -3.55 -11.46
C MET A 34 -6.22 -2.36 -11.52
N ARG A 35 -6.07 -1.47 -12.51
CA ARG A 35 -7.03 -0.39 -12.75
C ARG A 35 -8.45 -0.90 -13.03
N ALA A 36 -8.59 -1.96 -13.82
CA ALA A 36 -9.89 -2.57 -14.11
C ALA A 36 -10.55 -3.18 -12.85
N ALA A 37 -9.77 -3.90 -12.03
CA ALA A 37 -10.25 -4.47 -10.77
C ALA A 37 -10.68 -3.39 -9.78
N ALA A 38 -9.90 -2.32 -9.65
CA ALA A 38 -10.25 -1.17 -8.81
C ALA A 38 -11.52 -0.45 -9.33
N ALA A 39 -11.64 -0.24 -10.64
CA ALA A 39 -12.78 0.44 -11.23
C ALA A 39 -14.11 -0.30 -10.98
N ARG A 40 -14.11 -1.64 -10.91
CA ARG A 40 -15.30 -2.43 -10.52
C ARG A 40 -15.83 -2.10 -9.13
N ARG A 41 -15.01 -1.49 -8.27
CA ARG A 41 -15.36 -1.05 -6.91
C ARG A 41 -15.52 0.47 -6.81
N GLY A 42 -15.60 1.16 -7.95
CA GLY A 42 -15.71 2.63 -7.99
C GLY A 42 -14.39 3.36 -7.72
N ILE A 43 -13.26 2.65 -7.69
CA ILE A 43 -11.95 3.22 -7.34
C ILE A 43 -11.19 3.57 -8.61
N LYS A 44 -10.83 4.84 -8.74
CA LYS A 44 -9.92 5.31 -9.78
C LYS A 44 -8.48 5.21 -9.29
N LEU A 45 -7.72 4.23 -9.76
CA LEU A 45 -6.28 4.16 -9.51
C LEU A 45 -5.54 5.13 -10.44
N VAL A 46 -4.86 6.07 -9.81
CA VAL A 46 -4.02 7.10 -10.44
C VAL A 46 -2.63 7.08 -9.78
N GLY A 47 -1.65 7.71 -10.42
CA GLY A 47 -0.29 7.79 -9.93
C GLY A 47 0.71 7.32 -10.98
N GLU A 48 1.98 7.46 -10.63
CA GLU A 48 3.11 7.01 -11.42
C GLU A 48 4.08 6.31 -10.49
N ALA A 49 4.63 5.19 -10.93
CA ALA A 49 5.60 4.46 -10.13
C ALA A 49 6.84 5.33 -9.91
N ARG A 50 7.29 5.38 -8.66
CA ARG A 50 8.56 5.96 -8.25
C ARG A 50 9.30 4.97 -7.37
N GLN A 51 10.59 5.19 -7.17
CA GLN A 51 11.37 4.38 -6.24
C GLN A 51 11.22 4.91 -4.82
N PHE A 52 11.26 4.00 -3.85
CA PHE A 52 11.38 4.35 -2.44
C PHE A 52 12.80 4.88 -2.18
N GLU A 53 12.90 6.02 -1.51
CA GLU A 53 14.17 6.66 -1.18
C GLU A 53 14.33 6.79 0.33
N PRO A 54 15.57 6.86 0.88
CA PRO A 54 15.78 7.08 2.31
C PRO A 54 15.05 8.32 2.86
N SER A 55 14.88 9.36 2.04
CA SER A 55 14.12 10.56 2.44
C SER A 55 12.63 10.29 2.71
N ASP A 56 12.06 9.18 2.23
CA ASP A 56 10.69 8.78 2.53
C ASP A 56 10.53 8.41 4.02
N PHE A 57 11.57 7.89 4.68
CA PHE A 57 11.52 7.62 6.13
C PHE A 57 11.27 8.87 6.98
N GLU A 58 11.78 10.01 6.52
CA GLU A 58 11.60 11.29 7.19
C GLU A 58 10.24 11.92 6.86
N LYS A 59 9.75 11.70 5.63
CA LYS A 59 8.51 12.32 5.12
C LYS A 59 7.24 11.64 5.61
N PHE A 60 7.27 10.33 5.85
CA PHE A 60 6.09 9.55 6.19
C PHE A 60 6.13 9.07 7.65
N ASP A 61 4.98 9.13 8.31
CA ASP A 61 4.82 8.63 9.68
C ASP A 61 4.70 7.11 9.72
N LEU A 62 4.14 6.52 8.66
CA LEU A 62 3.90 5.10 8.52
C LEU A 62 4.24 4.63 7.10
N ILE A 63 4.98 3.53 7.00
CA ILE A 63 5.39 2.89 5.75
C ILE A 63 4.85 1.46 5.73
N LEU A 64 4.09 1.13 4.69
CA LEU A 64 3.38 -0.15 4.59
C LEU A 64 3.97 -1.00 3.47
N ALA A 65 4.64 -2.07 3.85
CA ALA A 65 5.16 -3.07 2.92
C ALA A 65 4.04 -4.01 2.47
N MET A 66 3.97 -4.31 1.16
CA MET A 66 2.96 -5.22 0.62
C MET A 66 3.26 -6.68 0.98
N ASP A 67 4.53 -7.05 1.01
CA ASP A 67 5.01 -8.38 1.37
C ASP A 67 6.30 -8.31 2.21
N ARG A 68 6.78 -9.46 2.68
CA ARG A 68 7.99 -9.58 3.51
C ARG A 68 9.26 -9.28 2.71
N SER A 69 9.26 -9.44 1.40
CA SER A 69 10.40 -9.04 0.58
C SER A 69 10.53 -7.53 0.58
N ASN A 70 9.45 -6.81 0.26
CA ASN A 70 9.42 -5.35 0.33
C ASN A 70 9.76 -4.85 1.74
N TYR A 71 9.25 -5.50 2.78
CA TYR A 71 9.57 -5.16 4.16
C TYR A 71 11.07 -5.22 4.43
N ARG A 72 11.75 -6.30 4.01
CA ARG A 72 13.21 -6.44 4.16
C ARG A 72 13.94 -5.42 3.31
N ASP A 73 13.59 -5.26 2.03
CA ASP A 73 14.24 -4.32 1.11
C ASP A 73 14.15 -2.88 1.64
N ILE A 74 13.00 -2.49 2.21
CA ILE A 74 12.83 -1.17 2.82
C ILE A 74 13.76 -1.04 4.04
N LEU A 75 13.76 -2.01 4.95
CA LEU A 75 14.61 -1.95 6.14
C LEU A 75 16.11 -1.96 5.83
N GLU A 76 16.54 -2.59 4.74
CA GLU A 76 17.93 -2.53 4.28
C GLU A 76 18.38 -1.11 3.88
N LEU A 77 17.44 -0.22 3.58
CA LEU A 77 17.72 1.20 3.31
C LEU A 77 17.86 2.04 4.60
N ASP A 78 17.35 1.56 5.74
CA ASP A 78 17.48 2.18 7.06
C ASP A 78 18.82 1.81 7.72
N ARG A 79 19.92 2.38 7.19
CA ARG A 79 21.30 2.01 7.57
C ARG A 79 21.61 2.21 9.06
N ASP A 80 20.97 3.19 9.68
CA ASP A 80 21.17 3.52 11.09
C ASP A 80 20.15 2.82 12.00
N ASN A 81 19.20 2.08 11.42
CA ASN A 81 18.15 1.31 12.09
C ASN A 81 17.30 2.17 13.06
N ILE A 82 16.95 3.39 12.64
CA ILE A 82 16.21 4.36 13.47
C ILE A 82 14.74 4.54 13.04
N TYR A 83 14.35 3.98 11.89
CA TYR A 83 13.01 4.12 11.30
C TYR A 83 12.23 2.80 11.26
N SER A 84 12.82 1.69 11.69
CA SER A 84 12.18 0.36 11.67
C SER A 84 10.82 0.31 12.36
N ASN A 85 10.57 1.17 13.36
CA ASN A 85 9.28 1.28 14.05
C ASN A 85 8.15 1.83 13.16
N LYS A 86 8.48 2.53 12.07
CA LYS A 86 7.52 3.08 11.10
C LYS A 86 7.12 2.07 10.02
N VAL A 87 7.84 0.96 9.88
CA VAL A 87 7.62 -0.01 8.79
C VAL A 87 6.75 -1.15 9.30
N ARG A 88 5.63 -1.40 8.63
CA ARG A 88 4.65 -2.45 8.98
C ARG A 88 4.23 -3.21 7.73
N LEU A 89 3.68 -4.42 7.89
CA LEU A 89 3.05 -5.13 6.77
C LEU A 89 1.63 -4.63 6.58
N MET A 90 1.21 -4.42 5.32
CA MET A 90 -0.14 -3.98 5.00
C MET A 90 -1.19 -4.95 5.55
N CYS A 91 -0.94 -6.25 5.45
CA CYS A 91 -1.85 -7.29 5.94
C CYS A 91 -1.95 -7.37 7.47
N ASP A 92 -1.09 -6.68 8.23
CA ASP A 92 -1.25 -6.61 9.70
C ASP A 92 -2.56 -5.91 10.10
N PHE A 93 -3.12 -5.09 9.20
CA PHE A 93 -4.34 -4.31 9.41
C PHE A 93 -5.59 -4.96 8.80
N ALA A 94 -5.45 -6.11 8.12
CA ALA A 94 -6.58 -6.84 7.56
C ALA A 94 -7.37 -7.55 8.68
N SER A 95 -8.69 -7.40 8.66
CA SER A 95 -9.59 -7.96 9.69
C SER A 95 -10.48 -9.09 9.16
N GLN A 96 -10.79 -9.07 7.86
CA GLN A 96 -11.68 -10.02 7.20
C GLN A 96 -10.89 -11.08 6.42
N HIS A 97 -9.71 -10.73 5.90
CA HIS A 97 -8.80 -11.61 5.20
C HIS A 97 -7.72 -12.16 6.14
N ARG A 98 -7.25 -13.39 5.87
CA ARG A 98 -6.25 -14.08 6.69
C ARG A 98 -4.85 -14.06 6.08
N ASP A 99 -4.72 -13.50 4.88
CA ASP A 99 -3.47 -13.32 4.17
C ASP A 99 -2.44 -12.64 5.06
N LYS A 100 -1.19 -13.08 4.98
CA LYS A 100 -0.08 -12.50 5.75
C LYS A 100 0.73 -11.49 4.95
N GLU A 101 0.57 -11.52 3.64
CA GLU A 101 1.25 -10.70 2.65
C GLU A 101 0.24 -10.44 1.52
N VAL A 102 0.34 -9.31 0.84
CA VAL A 102 -0.45 -9.03 -0.36
C VAL A 102 0.15 -9.89 -1.48
N PRO A 103 -0.59 -10.86 -2.04
CA PRO A 103 -0.02 -11.75 -3.04
C PRO A 103 0.22 -11.02 -4.36
N ASP A 104 1.24 -11.46 -5.10
CA ASP A 104 1.44 -11.03 -6.48
C ASP A 104 0.24 -11.48 -7.35
N PRO A 105 -0.51 -10.54 -7.95
CA PRO A 105 -1.75 -10.87 -8.66
C PRO A 105 -1.53 -11.52 -10.03
N TYR A 106 -0.31 -11.52 -10.57
CA TYR A 106 -0.05 -11.90 -11.96
C TYR A 106 -0.26 -13.40 -12.23
N TYR A 107 -0.16 -14.24 -11.19
CA TYR A 107 -0.36 -15.69 -11.29
C TYR A 107 -1.83 -16.13 -11.18
N GLY A 108 -2.73 -15.26 -10.72
CA GLY A 108 -4.13 -15.59 -10.45
C GLY A 108 -5.12 -15.21 -11.56
N GLY A 109 -4.64 -14.67 -12.69
CA GLY A 109 -5.50 -14.07 -13.69
C GLY A 109 -6.33 -12.91 -13.11
N GLU A 110 -7.51 -12.65 -13.68
CA GLU A 110 -8.37 -11.54 -13.22
C GLU A 110 -8.80 -11.66 -11.74
N ALA A 111 -9.06 -12.88 -11.28
CA ALA A 111 -9.44 -13.15 -9.90
C ALA A 111 -8.32 -12.77 -8.90
N GLY A 112 -7.05 -12.89 -9.30
CA GLY A 112 -5.91 -12.44 -8.50
C GLY A 112 -5.91 -10.94 -8.25
N PHE A 113 -6.21 -10.14 -9.28
CA PHE A 113 -6.35 -8.69 -9.13
C PHE A 113 -7.55 -8.30 -8.27
N ASP A 114 -8.68 -9.00 -8.42
CA ASP A 114 -9.86 -8.78 -7.58
C ASP A 114 -9.60 -9.11 -6.11
N HIS A 115 -8.89 -10.20 -5.83
CA HIS A 115 -8.48 -10.60 -4.49
C HIS A 115 -7.59 -9.53 -3.86
N VAL A 116 -6.55 -9.06 -4.56
CA VAL A 116 -5.67 -8.00 -4.06
C VAL A 116 -6.42 -6.72 -3.74
N ILE A 117 -7.34 -6.27 -4.60
CA ILE A 117 -8.12 -5.06 -4.29
C ILE A 117 -9.01 -5.26 -3.05
N ASN A 118 -9.66 -6.41 -2.90
CA ASN A 118 -10.49 -6.71 -1.72
C ASN A 118 -9.68 -6.73 -0.43
N LEU A 119 -8.52 -7.39 -0.47
CA LEU A 119 -7.58 -7.44 0.64
C LEU A 119 -7.09 -6.05 1.03
N LEU A 120 -6.72 -5.22 0.04
CA LEU A 120 -6.27 -3.85 0.29
C LEU A 120 -7.38 -2.95 0.86
N LEU A 121 -8.65 -3.16 0.47
CA LEU A 121 -9.78 -2.45 1.05
C LEU A 121 -9.96 -2.80 2.53
N ASP A 122 -9.99 -4.09 2.86
CA ASP A 122 -10.06 -4.57 4.24
C ASP A 122 -8.90 -4.06 5.10
N ALA A 123 -7.66 -4.19 4.61
CA ALA A 123 -6.49 -3.68 5.31
C ALA A 123 -6.49 -2.16 5.49
N CYS A 124 -6.92 -1.38 4.47
CA CYS A 124 -7.02 0.07 4.60
C CYS A 124 -8.12 0.47 5.61
N ASP A 125 -9.25 -0.22 5.64
CA ASP A 125 -10.32 0.06 6.59
C ASP A 125 -9.86 -0.19 8.03
N GLY A 126 -9.21 -1.33 8.29
CA GLY A 126 -8.65 -1.64 9.61
C GLY A 126 -7.55 -0.65 10.02
N LEU A 127 -6.68 -0.23 9.08
CA LEU A 127 -5.67 0.79 9.34
C LEU A 127 -6.31 2.13 9.70
N LEU A 128 -7.32 2.58 8.96
CA LEU A 128 -8.02 3.83 9.27
C LEU A 128 -8.67 3.80 10.65
N GLU A 129 -9.24 2.66 11.05
CA GLU A 129 -9.76 2.51 12.41
C GLU A 129 -8.69 2.62 13.50
N GLU A 130 -7.47 2.15 13.24
CA GLU A 130 -6.34 2.29 14.16
C GLU A 130 -5.89 3.75 14.24
N VAL A 131 -5.66 4.41 13.11
CA VAL A 131 -5.07 5.77 13.08
C VAL A 131 -6.04 6.89 13.47
N ILE A 132 -7.36 6.67 13.45
CA ILE A 132 -8.37 7.66 13.86
C ILE A 132 -8.74 7.52 15.35
N LYS A 133 -8.40 6.40 15.99
CA LYS A 133 -8.75 6.15 17.40
C LYS A 133 -7.81 6.83 18.40
N ASP A 134 -6.68 7.34 17.93
CA ASP A 134 -5.70 8.12 18.70
C ASP A 134 -5.85 9.63 18.44
#